data_AF-A0A7G8BQZ5-F1
#
_entry.id   AF-A0A7G8BQZ5-F1
#
_cell.length_a   1.000
_cell.length_b   1.000
_cell.length_c   1.000
_cell.angle_alpha   90.00
_cell.angle_beta   90.00
_cell.angle_gamma   90.00
#
_symmetry.space_group_name_H-M   'P 1'
#
loop_
_entity.id
_entity.type
_entity.pdbx_description
1 polymer ?
#
loop_
_entity_poly.entity_id
_entity_poly.type
_entity_poly.pdbx_seq_one_letter_code
_entity_poly.pdbx_strand_id
1 'polypeptide(L)' 'MMVFLPLFIIIGSLIVVIPYWMIFKKAGFPPFLGILMVVPIVNLVLLYVLAFSPWKVMPPNPNAYPVPNYPPQI' A
#
# COMPACT_ATOMS: atom_id res chain seq x y z
N MET A 1 35.72 1.54 6.38
CA MET A 1 34.61 1.52 7.36
C MET A 1 33.64 2.70 7.21
N MET A 2 34.08 3.93 6.95
CA MET A 2 33.22 5.14 6.88
C MET A 2 32.18 5.16 5.73
N VAL A 3 32.43 4.47 4.62
CA VAL A 3 31.55 4.49 3.42
C VAL A 3 30.44 3.44 3.45
N PHE A 4 30.62 2.37 4.23
CA PHE A 4 29.63 1.28 4.29
C PHE A 4 28.40 1.70 5.10
N LEU A 5 28.59 2.42 6.20
CA LEU A 5 27.51 2.91 7.07
C LEU A 5 26.44 3.74 6.33
N PRO A 6 26.79 4.82 5.59
CA PRO A 6 25.80 5.61 4.87
C PRO A 6 25.11 4.81 3.75
N LEU A 7 25.83 3.90 3.11
CA LEU A 7 25.29 3.06 2.03
C LEU A 7 24.22 2.08 2.56
N PHE A 8 24.46 1.48 3.73
CA PHE A 8 23.47 0.65 4.42
C PHE A 8 22.24 1.46 4.86
N ILE A 9 22.41 2.68 5.34
CA ILE A 9 21.29 3.55 5.75
C ILE A 9 20.41 3.90 4.55
N ILE A 10 21.02 4.24 3.40
CA ILE A 10 20.28 4.57 2.17
C ILE A 10 19.51 3.35 1.67
N ILE A 11 20.16 2.19 1.58
CA ILE A 11 19.50 0.95 1.13
C ILE A 11 18.36 0.56 2.08
N GLY A 12 18.60 0.59 3.39
CA GLY A 12 17.58 0.32 4.40
C GLY A 12 16.39 1.28 4.30
N SER A 13 16.65 2.58 4.13
CA SER A 13 15.60 3.58 3.93
C SER A 13 14.76 3.28 2.68
N LEU A 14 15.38 2.89 1.56
CA LEU A 14 14.65 2.58 0.33
C LEU A 14 13.76 1.34 0.50
N ILE A 15 14.24 0.31 1.19
CA ILE A 15 13.47 -0.91 1.49
C ILE A 15 12.21 -0.58 2.30
N VAL A 16 12.26 0.44 3.16
CA VAL A 16 11.11 0.90 3.95
C VAL A 16 10.21 1.85 3.16
N VAL A 17 10.77 2.83 2.44
CA VAL A 17 9.99 3.87 1.74
C VAL A 17 9.21 3.32 0.54
N ILE A 18 9.80 2.41 -0.24
CA ILE A 18 9.17 1.83 -1.44
C ILE A 18 7.82 1.16 -1.16
N PRO A 19 7.68 0.25 -0.17
CA PRO A 19 6.39 -0.36 0.13
C PRO A 19 5.36 0.67 0.60
N TYR A 20 5.75 1.63 1.46
CA TYR A 20 4.83 2.71 1.88
C TYR A 20 4.36 3.56 0.70
N TRP A 21 5.26 3.89 -0.22
CA TRP A 21 4.93 4.61 -1.45
C TRP A 21 3.85 3.87 -2.26
N MET A 22 3.99 2.55 -2.41
CA MET A 22 3.03 1.71 -3.13
C MET A 22 1.67 1.62 -2.41
N ILE A 23 1.68 1.59 -1.08
CA ILE A 23 0.45 1.60 -0.27
C ILE A 23 -0.30 2.93 -0.44
N PHE A 24 0.39 4.06 -0.33
CA PHE A 24 -0.24 5.38 -0.52
C PHE A 24 -0.84 5.54 -1.93
N LYS A 25 -0.17 5.04 -2.97
CA LYS A 25 -0.73 5.00 -4.34
C LYS A 25 -2.05 4.24 -4.40
N LYS A 26 -2.16 3.10 -3.71
CA LYS A 26 -3.38 2.27 -3.69
C LYS A 26 -4.49 2.89 -2.85
N ALA A 27 -4.15 3.53 -1.75
CA ALA A 27 -5.08 4.22 -0.88
C ALA A 27 -5.59 5.56 -1.45
N GLY A 28 -4.99 6.06 -2.54
CA GLY A 28 -5.40 7.31 -3.20
C GLY A 28 -4.73 8.57 -2.62
N PHE A 29 -3.67 8.40 -1.82
CA PHE A 29 -2.88 9.48 -1.26
C PHE A 29 -1.66 9.83 -2.14
N PRO A 30 -1.10 11.05 -2.01
CA PRO A 30 0.11 11.43 -2.72
C PRO A 30 1.29 10.54 -2.28
N PRO A 31 2.00 9.88 -3.21
CA PRO A 31 2.97 8.85 -2.86
C PRO A 31 4.22 9.37 -2.13
N PHE A 32 4.53 10.66 -2.29
CA PHE A 32 5.60 11.36 -1.58
C PHE A 32 5.43 11.33 -0.05
N LEU A 33 4.22 11.09 0.47
CA LEU A 33 3.98 10.84 1.90
C LEU A 33 4.74 9.60 2.40
N GLY A 34 5.10 8.67 1.51
CA GLY A 34 5.96 7.53 1.82
C GLY A 34 7.35 7.93 2.32
N ILE A 35 7.89 9.08 1.90
CA ILE A 35 9.20 9.57 2.34
C ILE A 35 9.13 10.02 3.81
N LEU A 36 8.01 10.62 4.23
CA LEU A 36 7.80 11.10 5.59
C LEU A 36 7.75 9.94 6.62
N MET A 37 7.52 8.71 6.16
CA MET A 37 7.52 7.51 7.01
C MET A 37 8.88 7.18 7.62
N VAL A 38 9.96 7.83 7.18
CA VAL A 38 11.29 7.72 7.81
C VAL A 38 11.30 8.34 9.21
N VAL A 39 10.42 9.31 9.48
CA VAL A 39 10.28 9.94 10.80
C VAL A 39 9.31 9.11 11.65
N PRO A 40 9.72 8.58 12.82
CA PRO A 40 8.92 7.60 13.57
C PRO A 40 7.58 8.14 14.06
N ILE A 41 7.51 9.40 14.52
CA ILE A 41 6.25 10.01 14.98
C ILE A 41 5.29 10.23 13.81
N VAL A 42 5.81 10.73 12.69
CA VAL A 42 5.00 10.97 11.47
C VAL A 42 4.50 9.65 10.90
N ASN A 43 5.32 8.61 10.96
CA ASN A 43 4.94 7.25 10.58
C ASN A 43 3.71 6.77 11.35
N LEU A 44 3.73 6.88 12.68
CA LEU A 44 2.59 6.50 13.51
C LEU A 44 1.32 7.29 13.15
N VAL A 45 1.42 8.62 13.02
CA VAL A 45 0.27 9.46 12.65
C VAL A 45 -0.27 9.06 11.27
N LEU A 46 0.59 8.89 10.27
CA LEU A 46 0.19 8.52 8.92
C LEU A 46 -0.40 7.11 8.86
N LEU A 47 0.09 6.16 9.65
CA LEU A 47 -0.51 4.83 9.77
C LEU A 47 -1.93 4.90 10.35
N TYR A 48 -2.17 5.73 11.36
CA TYR A 48 -3.51 5.96 11.88
C TYR A 48 -4.41 6.60 10.82
N VAL A 49 -3.94 7.65 10.14
CA VAL A 49 -4.70 8.28 9.05
C VAL A 49 -5.05 7.27 7.95
N LEU A 50 -4.08 6.45 7.54
CA LEU A 50 -4.27 5.42 6.52
C LEU A 50 -5.27 4.34 6.98
N ALA A 51 -5.18 3.89 8.22
CA ALA A 51 -6.06 2.87 8.78
C ALA A 51 -7.53 3.33 8.83
N PHE A 52 -7.77 4.60 9.17
CA PHE A 52 -9.13 5.16 9.26
C PHE A 52 -9.61 5.87 7.98
N SER A 53 -8.76 6.00 6.96
CA SER A 53 -9.16 6.57 5.67
C SER A 53 -10.11 5.64 4.92
N PRO A 54 -10.98 6.16 4.03
CA PRO A 54 -11.82 5.32 3.17
C PRO A 54 -10.96 4.65 2.09
N TRP A 55 -10.98 3.31 2.04
CA TRP A 55 -10.26 2.54 1.03
C TRP A 55 -11.13 2.37 -0.21
N LYS A 56 -10.51 2.45 -1.39
CA LYS A 56 -11.17 2.10 -2.65
C LYS A 56 -11.42 0.60 -2.69
N VAL A 57 -12.59 0.18 -2.25
CA VAL A 57 -13.10 -1.17 -2.48
C VAL A 57 -13.62 -1.24 -3.91
N MET A 58 -13.20 -2.26 -4.66
CA MET A 58 -13.78 -2.52 -5.97
C MET A 58 -15.21 -3.03 -5.72
N PRO A 59 -16.26 -2.41 -6.30
CA PRO A 59 -17.62 -2.90 -6.13
C PRO A 59 -17.69 -4.34 -6.68
N PRO A 60 -18.48 -5.24 -6.05
CA PRO A 60 -18.69 -6.57 -6.59
C PRO A 60 -19.09 -6.45 -8.05
N ASN A 61 -18.27 -6.97 -8.96
CA ASN A 61 -18.61 -7.00 -10.37
C ASN A 61 -19.69 -8.09 -10.54
N PRO A 62 -20.95 -7.74 -10.85
CA PRO A 62 -22.02 -8.72 -10.97
C PRO A 62 -21.76 -9.73 -12.08
N ASN A 63 -20.88 -9.39 -13.03
CA ASN A 63 -20.47 -10.23 -14.15
C ASN A 63 -19.20 -11.04 -13.87
N ALA A 64 -18.59 -10.92 -12.68
CA ALA A 64 -17.40 -11.71 -12.32
C ALA A 64 -17.71 -13.17 -12.01
N TYR A 65 -18.98 -13.50 -11.75
CA TYR A 65 -19.42 -14.87 -11.57
C TYR A 65 -19.99 -15.38 -12.90
N PRO A 66 -19.27 -16.27 -13.62
CA PRO A 66 -19.88 -16.97 -14.74
C PRO A 66 -21.06 -17.77 -14.20
N VAL A 67 -22.27 -17.48 -14.69
CA VAL A 67 -23.46 -18.26 -14.35
C VAL A 67 -23.20 -19.70 -14.82
N PRO A 68 -23.15 -20.70 -13.92
CA PRO A 68 -22.97 -22.07 -14.35
C PRO A 68 -24.13 -22.48 -15.26
N ASN A 69 -23.83 -22.92 -16.48
CA ASN A 69 -24.84 -23.46 -17.38
C ASN A 69 -25.27 -24.83 -16.86
N TYR A 70 -26.31 -24.87 -16.01
CA TYR A 70 -26.86 -26.13 -15.55
C TYR A 70 -27.58 -26.84 -16.69
N PRO A 71 -27.33 -28.14 -16.93
CA PRO A 71 -28.11 -28.90 -17.90
C PRO A 71 -29.60 -28.88 -17.50
N PRO A 72 -30.52 -28.91 -18.48
CA PRO A 72 -31.95 -28.96 -18.20
C PRO A 72 -32.26 -30.12 -17.25
N GLN A 73 -32.94 -29.84 -16.15
CA GLN A 73 -33.41 -30.88 -15.24
C GLN A 73 -34.58 -31.58 -15.95
N ILE A 74 -34.33 -32.80 -16.42
CA ILE A 74 -35.30 -33.68 -17.08
C ILE A 74 -36.19 -34.33 -16.03
#